data_AF-A0A382KSE4-F1
#
_entry.id   AF-A0A382KSE4-F1
#
_cell.length_a   1.000
_cell.length_b   1.000
_cell.length_c   1.000
_cell.angle_alpha   90.00
_cell.angle_beta   90.00
_cell.angle_gamma   90.00
#
_symmetry.space_group_name_H-M   'P 1'
#
loop_
_entity.id
_entity.type
_entity.pdbx_description
1 polymer ?
#
loop_
_entity_poly.entity_id
_entity_poly.type
_entity_poly.pdbx_seq_one_letter_code
_entity_poly.pdbx_strand_id
1 'polypeptide(L)'
;MALGVIRINWRSSNVSVVTRLTAASMVLGVLWLGAALVSLSLGPVHIPISHLASIILEPINLDLTTYSHTEELVIEQLRLPRIIVGSLVGMALGVAGATMQGLFRNPMADPGIIGISAGGALGAVAAIALGISGLFYQALSLFAFLGAVGAAFLVYGIASVGGRFSMATLLLAGVAISAFFSAIVSAIMILVPSNEALREILFW
;
A
#
# COMPACT_ATOMS: atom_id res chain seq x y z
N MET A 1 -23.61 -41.63 11.47
CA MET A 1 -22.24 -41.10 11.25
C MET A 1 -22.30 -39.59 11.47
N ALA A 2 -22.11 -39.15 12.71
CA ALA A 2 -22.28 -37.75 13.13
C ALA A 2 -20.95 -37.02 13.02
N LEU A 3 -20.90 -35.96 12.20
CA LEU A 3 -19.72 -35.11 12.07
C LEU A 3 -19.62 -34.21 13.31
N GLY A 4 -18.54 -34.38 14.07
CA GLY A 4 -18.22 -33.58 15.25
C GLY A 4 -17.97 -32.13 14.86
N VAL A 5 -18.91 -31.25 15.23
CA VAL A 5 -18.73 -29.79 15.16
C VAL A 5 -17.61 -29.41 16.13
N ILE A 6 -16.47 -28.97 15.59
CA ILE A 6 -15.38 -28.37 16.37
C ILE A 6 -15.92 -27.10 17.03
N ARG A 7 -16.30 -27.21 18.31
CA ARG A 7 -16.65 -26.04 19.13
C ARG A 7 -15.35 -25.34 19.50
N ILE A 8 -14.95 -24.34 18.72
CA ILE A 8 -13.90 -23.40 19.09
C ILE A 8 -14.37 -22.68 20.36
N ASN A 9 -13.77 -23.06 21.48
CA ASN A 9 -14.09 -22.55 22.79
C ASN A 9 -13.45 -21.15 22.90
N TRP A 10 -14.19 -20.09 22.55
CA TRP A 10 -13.80 -18.68 22.73
C TRP A 10 -13.77 -18.30 24.22
N ARG A 11 -13.01 -19.06 25.01
CA ARG A 11 -12.86 -18.90 26.45
C ARG A 11 -12.56 -17.43 26.72
N SER A 12 -13.49 -16.77 27.41
CA SER A 12 -13.37 -15.39 27.86
C SER A 12 -12.04 -15.23 28.59
N SER A 13 -11.05 -14.65 27.91
CA SER A 13 -9.85 -14.20 28.61
C SER A 13 -10.32 -13.21 29.66
N ASN A 14 -9.99 -13.42 30.94
CA ASN A 14 -10.21 -12.42 32.01
C ASN A 14 -9.47 -11.10 31.76
N VAL A 15 -8.71 -11.02 30.66
CA VAL A 15 -7.96 -9.88 30.19
C VAL A 15 -8.88 -8.97 29.38
N SER A 16 -8.92 -7.68 29.73
CA SER A 16 -9.72 -6.69 29.03
C SER A 16 -9.35 -6.60 27.54
N VAL A 17 -10.31 -6.24 26.69
CA VAL A 17 -10.06 -6.01 25.25
C VAL A 17 -8.97 -4.96 25.04
N VAL A 18 -8.96 -3.90 25.87
CA VAL A 18 -7.95 -2.84 25.84
C VAL A 18 -6.55 -3.40 26.10
N THR A 19 -6.40 -4.29 27.08
CA THR A 19 -5.11 -4.94 27.39
C THR A 19 -4.64 -5.81 26.22
N ARG A 20 -5.54 -6.51 25.53
CA ARG A 20 -5.18 -7.32 24.36
C ARG A 20 -4.73 -6.46 23.18
N LEU A 21 -5.44 -5.36 22.91
CA LEU A 21 -5.10 -4.44 21.82
C LEU A 21 -3.77 -3.73 22.09
N THR A 22 -3.57 -3.21 23.29
CA THR A 22 -2.30 -2.57 23.68
C THR A 22 -1.11 -3.52 23.59
N ALA A 23 -1.25 -4.76 24.08
CA ALA A 23 -0.21 -5.77 23.95
C ALA A 23 0.08 -6.10 22.47
N ALA A 24 -0.95 -6.28 21.64
CA ALA A 24 -0.78 -6.53 20.21
C ALA A 24 -0.09 -5.38 19.48
N SER A 25 -0.50 -4.13 19.76
CA SER A 25 0.13 -2.94 19.18
C SER A 25 1.60 -2.79 19.60
N MET A 26 1.94 -3.08 20.86
CA MET A 26 3.32 -3.09 21.34
C MET A 26 4.16 -4.14 20.61
N VAL A 27 3.65 -5.38 20.51
CA VAL A 27 4.35 -6.46 19.79
C VAL A 27 4.57 -6.09 18.33
N LEU A 28 3.54 -5.59 17.64
CA LEU A 28 3.66 -5.16 16.25
C LEU A 28 4.64 -3.98 16.09
N GLY A 29 4.66 -3.03 17.04
CA GLY A 29 5.62 -1.93 17.03
C GLY A 29 7.06 -2.41 17.18
N VAL A 30 7.32 -3.35 18.08
CA VAL A 30 8.65 -3.96 18.25
C VAL A 30 9.07 -4.75 17.02
N LEU A 31 8.16 -5.53 16.43
CA LEU A 31 8.43 -6.28 15.20
C LEU A 31 8.72 -5.34 14.02
N TRP A 32 7.98 -4.24 13.91
CA TRP A 32 8.21 -3.22 12.90
C TRP A 32 9.58 -2.55 13.06
N LEU A 33 9.97 -2.16 14.29
CA LEU A 33 11.29 -1.60 14.57
C LEU A 33 12.41 -2.58 14.21
N GLY A 34 12.26 -3.85 14.58
CA GLY A 34 13.21 -4.90 14.22
C GLY A 34 13.33 -5.06 12.70
N ALA A 35 12.21 -5.10 11.99
CA ALA A 35 12.19 -5.18 10.53
C ALA A 35 12.82 -3.95 9.87
N ALA A 36 12.61 -2.74 10.40
CA ALA A 36 13.22 -1.51 9.90
C ALA A 36 14.76 -1.53 10.04
N LEU A 37 15.28 -1.93 11.21
CA LEU A 37 16.73 -2.05 11.44
C LEU A 37 17.39 -3.08 10.52
N VAL A 38 16.73 -4.24 10.35
CA VAL A 38 17.18 -5.27 9.40
C VAL A 38 17.14 -4.74 7.97
N SER A 39 16.07 -4.06 7.57
CA SER A 39 15.94 -3.46 6.24
C SER A 39 16.96 -2.35 5.98
N LEU A 40 17.40 -1.63 7.01
CA LEU A 40 18.47 -0.62 6.86
C LEU A 40 19.84 -1.26 6.67
N SER A 41 20.06 -2.48 7.15
CA SER A 41 21.35 -3.18 7.04
C SER A 41 21.45 -4.03 5.77
N LEU A 42 20.32 -4.60 5.32
CA LEU A 42 20.24 -5.43 4.12
C LEU A 42 20.12 -4.58 2.85
N GLY A 43 21.00 -4.82 1.89
CA GLY A 43 20.93 -4.21 0.57
C GLY A 43 22.10 -4.60 -0.33
N PRO A 44 22.16 -4.08 -1.57
CA PRO A 44 23.26 -4.35 -2.51
C PRO A 44 24.63 -3.93 -1.96
N VAL A 45 24.65 -2.89 -1.11
CA VAL A 45 25.81 -2.46 -0.34
C VAL A 45 25.66 -3.01 1.07
N HIS A 46 26.58 -3.86 1.51
CA HIS A 46 26.56 -4.35 2.88
C HIS A 46 27.04 -3.24 3.83
N ILE A 47 26.17 -2.78 4.73
CA ILE A 47 26.50 -1.76 5.73
C ILE A 47 26.49 -2.45 7.10
N PRO A 48 27.63 -2.52 7.81
CA PRO A 48 27.69 -3.10 9.14
C PRO A 48 26.78 -2.37 10.13
N ILE A 49 26.19 -3.12 11.07
CA ILE A 49 25.34 -2.54 12.13
C ILE A 49 26.10 -1.50 12.97
N SER A 50 27.42 -1.66 13.11
CA SER A 50 28.28 -0.68 13.80
C SER A 50 28.32 0.68 13.08
N HIS A 51 28.29 0.70 11.75
CA HIS A 51 28.24 1.93 10.94
C HIS A 51 26.83 2.53 10.98
N LEU A 52 25.80 1.68 10.99
CA LEU A 52 24.42 2.13 11.16
C LEU A 52 24.23 2.85 12.50
N ALA A 53 24.80 2.31 13.58
CA ALA A 53 24.71 2.91 14.90
C ALA A 53 25.42 4.26 14.97
N SER A 54 26.59 4.42 14.34
CA SER A 54 27.29 5.72 14.29
C SER A 54 26.51 6.75 13.47
N ILE A 55 25.98 6.39 12.30
CA ILE A 55 25.19 7.31 11.46
C ILE A 55 23.92 7.79 12.20
N ILE A 56 23.22 6.91 12.93
CA ILE A 56 22.02 7.29 13.70
C ILE A 56 22.36 8.18 14.91
N LEU A 57 23.55 8.00 15.49
CA LEU A 57 23.99 8.69 16.72
C LEU A 57 24.83 9.94 16.45
N GLU A 58 25.20 10.20 15.19
CA GLU A 58 25.90 11.41 14.75
C GLU A 58 25.22 12.71 15.21
N PRO A 59 23.88 12.87 15.17
CA PRO A 59 23.21 14.08 15.66
C PRO A 59 23.40 14.36 17.16
N ILE A 60 23.86 13.36 17.93
CA ILE A 60 24.13 13.45 19.37
C ILE A 60 25.64 13.51 19.64
N ASN A 61 26.46 13.72 18.59
CA ASN A 61 27.93 13.79 18.65
C ASN A 61 28.59 12.56 19.29
N LEU A 62 27.99 11.38 19.10
CA LEU A 62 28.51 10.13 19.67
C LEU A 62 29.17 9.27 18.57
N ASP A 63 30.47 9.53 18.34
CA ASP A 63 31.26 8.82 17.33
C ASP A 63 31.70 7.45 17.82
N LEU A 64 31.06 6.40 17.33
CA LEU A 64 31.41 5.01 17.65
C LEU A 64 32.44 4.42 16.67
N THR A 65 32.30 4.72 15.38
CA THR A 65 33.12 4.18 14.29
C THR A 65 33.20 5.16 13.12
N THR A 66 34.27 5.07 12.33
CA THR A 66 34.39 5.82 11.06
C THR A 66 33.62 5.08 9.96
N TYR A 67 32.74 5.79 9.27
CA TYR A 67 31.97 5.30 8.12
C TYR A 67 32.28 6.14 6.87
N SER A 68 31.93 5.62 5.70
CA SER A 68 32.07 6.34 4.43
C SER A 68 30.86 7.24 4.17
N HIS A 69 31.08 8.40 3.57
CA HIS A 69 30.01 9.30 3.13
C HIS A 69 29.01 8.61 2.18
N THR A 70 29.46 7.61 1.40
CA THR A 70 28.57 6.82 0.55
C THR A 70 27.59 5.97 1.38
N GLU A 71 28.01 5.44 2.53
CA GLU A 71 27.15 4.62 3.40
C GLU A 71 26.05 5.46 4.05
N GLU A 72 26.42 6.66 4.50
CA GLU A 72 25.52 7.69 5.02
C GLU A 72 24.44 8.05 3.99
N LEU A 73 24.84 8.47 2.77
CA LEU A 73 23.91 8.81 1.70
C LEU A 73 22.96 7.66 1.34
N VAL A 74 23.46 6.42 1.32
CA VAL A 74 22.63 5.24 1.05
C VAL A 74 21.57 5.04 2.15
N ILE A 75 21.93 5.24 3.42
CA ILE A 75 20.97 5.12 4.51
C ILE A 75 19.95 6.26 4.46
N GLU A 76 20.40 7.51 4.38
CA GLU A 76 19.54 8.68 4.52
C GLU A 76 18.67 8.96 3.29
N GLN A 77 19.22 8.80 2.08
CA GLN A 77 18.54 9.22 0.85
C GLN A 77 17.87 8.07 0.09
N LEU A 78 18.27 6.81 0.35
CA LEU A 78 17.73 5.64 -0.36
C LEU A 78 16.91 4.72 0.56
N ARG A 79 17.49 4.26 1.68
CA ARG A 79 16.86 3.24 2.53
C ARG A 79 15.80 3.83 3.45
N LEU A 80 16.14 4.89 4.18
CA LEU A 80 15.25 5.49 5.16
C LEU A 80 13.94 6.00 4.52
N PRO A 81 13.96 6.75 3.38
CA PRO A 81 12.73 7.21 2.74
C PRO A 81 11.87 6.03 2.25
N ARG A 82 12.50 4.98 1.73
CA ARG A 82 11.80 3.76 1.27
C ARG A 82 11.13 3.02 2.43
N ILE A 83 11.79 2.89 3.57
CA ILE A 83 11.23 2.25 4.76
C ILE A 83 10.05 3.07 5.29
N ILE A 84 10.18 4.40 5.34
CA ILE A 84 9.10 5.30 5.77
C ILE A 84 7.88 5.15 4.86
N VAL A 85 8.07 5.27 3.54
CA VAL A 85 6.97 5.12 2.57
C VAL A 85 6.35 3.73 2.65
N GLY A 86 7.14 2.66 2.67
CA GLY A 86 6.63 1.30 2.81
C GLY A 86 5.84 1.08 4.09
N SER A 87 6.28 1.69 5.20
CA SER A 87 5.58 1.65 6.48
C SER A 87 4.24 2.38 6.42
N LEU A 88 4.22 3.60 5.84
CA LEU A 88 2.99 4.38 5.67
C LEU A 88 1.98 3.67 4.76
N VAL A 89 2.44 3.08 3.65
CA VAL A 89 1.59 2.30 2.74
C VAL A 89 1.02 1.07 3.46
N GLY A 90 1.85 0.32 4.19
CA GLY A 90 1.40 -0.85 4.96
C GLY A 90 0.37 -0.49 6.03
N MET A 91 0.59 0.61 6.76
CA MET A 91 -0.38 1.11 7.76
C MET A 91 -1.69 1.53 7.08
N ALA A 92 -1.63 2.28 5.97
CA ALA A 92 -2.81 2.72 5.24
C ALA A 92 -3.63 1.53 4.70
N LEU A 93 -2.97 0.52 4.12
CA LEU A 93 -3.63 -0.70 3.66
C LEU A 93 -4.23 -1.51 4.82
N GLY A 94 -3.53 -1.60 5.95
CA GLY A 94 -4.05 -2.26 7.15
C GLY A 94 -5.32 -1.60 7.70
N VAL A 95 -5.34 -0.27 7.79
CA VAL A 95 -6.52 0.51 8.22
C VAL A 95 -7.65 0.40 7.22
N ALA A 96 -7.36 0.52 5.92
CA ALA A 96 -8.36 0.38 4.87
C ALA A 96 -8.99 -1.02 4.87
N GLY A 97 -8.17 -2.07 4.99
CA GLY A 97 -8.62 -3.46 5.11
C GLY A 97 -9.51 -3.69 6.33
N ALA A 98 -9.07 -3.26 7.51
CA ALA A 98 -9.86 -3.40 8.74
C ALA A 98 -11.20 -2.64 8.65
N THR A 99 -11.20 -1.44 8.06
CA THR A 99 -12.41 -0.63 7.86
C THR A 99 -13.37 -1.31 6.90
N MET A 100 -12.88 -1.82 5.78
CA MET A 100 -13.70 -2.50 4.77
C MET A 100 -14.27 -3.80 5.31
N GLN A 101 -13.46 -4.62 5.99
CA GLN A 101 -13.92 -5.85 6.64
C GLN A 101 -14.99 -5.57 7.71
N GLY A 102 -14.85 -4.48 8.48
CA GLY A 102 -15.85 -4.02 9.44
C GLY A 102 -17.15 -3.54 8.78
N LEU A 103 -17.04 -2.77 7.71
CA LEU A 103 -18.17 -2.22 6.95
C LEU A 103 -19.00 -3.32 6.27
N PHE A 104 -18.32 -4.26 5.60
CA PHE A 104 -18.98 -5.37 4.91
C PHE A 104 -19.32 -6.52 5.84
N ARG A 105 -18.83 -6.50 7.10
CA ARG A 105 -18.92 -7.63 8.03
C ARG A 105 -18.46 -8.93 7.39
N ASN A 106 -17.42 -8.84 6.55
CA ASN A 106 -16.90 -9.93 5.75
C ASN A 106 -15.37 -9.91 5.83
N PRO A 107 -14.73 -10.93 6.43
CA PRO A 107 -13.27 -10.99 6.56
C PRO A 107 -12.54 -11.12 5.21
N MET A 108 -13.26 -11.45 4.13
CA MET A 108 -12.70 -11.54 2.77
C MET A 108 -12.82 -10.21 2.00
N ALA A 109 -13.36 -9.16 2.60
CA ALA A 109 -13.48 -7.87 1.94
C ALA A 109 -12.10 -7.19 1.82
N ASP A 110 -11.82 -6.68 0.62
CA ASP A 110 -10.59 -6.00 0.27
C ASP A 110 -10.88 -4.54 -0.16
N PRO A 111 -10.06 -3.56 0.24
CA PRO A 111 -10.25 -2.16 -0.11
C PRO A 111 -10.20 -1.85 -1.62
N GLY A 112 -9.58 -2.71 -2.44
CA GLY A 112 -9.50 -2.55 -3.88
C GLY A 112 -10.80 -2.86 -4.64
N ILE A 113 -11.80 -3.49 -4.00
CA ILE A 113 -13.02 -3.97 -4.68
C ILE A 113 -13.90 -2.81 -5.22
N ILE A 114 -13.75 -1.59 -4.70
CA ILE A 114 -14.50 -0.40 -5.14
C ILE A 114 -13.89 0.33 -6.35
N GLY A 115 -13.06 -0.36 -7.15
CA GLY A 115 -12.53 0.15 -8.42
C GLY A 115 -11.38 1.17 -8.29
N ILE A 116 -10.96 1.49 -7.06
CA ILE A 116 -9.86 2.44 -6.77
C ILE A 116 -8.55 2.00 -7.44
N SER A 117 -8.18 0.72 -7.31
CA SER A 117 -6.94 0.19 -7.89
C SER A 117 -6.96 0.24 -9.41
N ALA A 118 -8.08 -0.12 -10.05
CA ALA A 118 -8.23 -0.06 -11.50
C ALA A 118 -8.22 1.38 -12.03
N GLY A 119 -8.83 2.32 -11.29
CA GLY A 119 -8.78 3.74 -11.61
C GLY A 119 -7.38 4.32 -11.52
N GLY A 120 -6.64 3.94 -10.48
CA GLY A 120 -5.25 4.36 -10.31
C GLY A 120 -4.35 3.83 -11.43
N ALA A 121 -4.52 2.56 -11.80
CA ALA A 121 -3.83 1.96 -12.93
C ALA A 121 -4.15 2.69 -14.24
N LEU A 122 -5.43 2.95 -14.53
CA LEU A 122 -5.81 3.70 -15.72
C LEU A 122 -5.20 5.10 -15.74
N GLY A 123 -5.21 5.82 -14.60
CA GLY A 123 -4.58 7.14 -14.47
C GLY A 123 -3.08 7.11 -14.76
N ALA A 124 -2.35 6.16 -14.16
CA ALA A 124 -0.91 6.00 -14.40
C ALA A 124 -0.60 5.64 -15.85
N VAL A 125 -1.32 4.66 -16.41
CA VAL A 125 -1.16 4.20 -17.80
C VAL A 125 -1.46 5.32 -18.78
N ALA A 126 -2.50 6.12 -18.54
CA ALA A 126 -2.80 7.29 -19.35
C ALA A 126 -1.68 8.34 -19.28
N ALA A 127 -1.12 8.61 -18.09
CA ALA A 127 -0.02 9.55 -17.93
C ALA A 127 1.25 9.10 -18.68
N ILE A 128 1.58 7.80 -18.63
CA ILE A 128 2.73 7.24 -19.35
C ILE A 128 2.48 7.29 -20.86
N ALA A 129 1.31 6.80 -21.32
CA ALA A 129 0.97 6.75 -22.74
C ALA A 129 0.91 8.13 -23.41
N LEU A 130 0.51 9.17 -22.66
CA LEU A 130 0.48 10.56 -23.13
C LEU A 130 1.82 11.30 -22.96
N GLY A 131 2.86 10.65 -22.40
CA GLY A 131 4.16 11.28 -22.12
C GLY A 131 4.13 12.31 -20.99
N ILE A 132 3.05 12.37 -20.22
CA ILE A 132 2.86 13.29 -19.10
C ILE A 132 3.73 12.89 -17.90
N SER A 133 4.03 11.59 -17.74
CA SER A 133 4.86 11.07 -16.65
C SER A 133 6.24 11.72 -16.58
N GLY A 134 6.79 12.18 -17.72
CA GLY A 134 8.09 12.85 -17.80
C GLY A 134 8.07 14.37 -17.59
N LEU A 135 6.90 15.01 -17.47
CA LEU A 135 6.81 16.48 -17.38
C LEU A 135 7.30 17.03 -16.03
N PHE A 136 7.02 16.32 -14.93
CA PHE A 136 7.49 16.64 -13.59
C PHE A 136 7.48 15.39 -12.70
N TYR A 137 8.32 15.39 -11.65
CA TYR A 137 8.60 14.20 -10.83
C TYR A 137 7.35 13.51 -10.24
N GLN A 138 6.30 14.28 -9.89
CA GLN A 138 5.08 13.77 -9.28
C GLN A 138 3.94 13.49 -10.27
N ALA A 139 4.16 13.69 -11.58
CA ALA A 139 3.09 13.60 -12.58
C ALA A 139 2.41 12.24 -12.57
N LEU A 140 3.20 11.17 -12.57
CA LEU A 140 2.69 9.80 -12.57
C LEU A 140 1.84 9.50 -11.32
N SER A 141 2.35 9.85 -10.13
CA SER A 141 1.64 9.66 -8.87
C SER A 141 0.36 10.48 -8.78
N LEU A 142 0.36 11.71 -9.31
CA LEU A 142 -0.82 12.57 -9.31
C LEU A 142 -1.93 12.02 -10.21
N PHE A 143 -1.58 11.58 -11.42
CA PHE A 143 -2.55 10.99 -12.34
C PHE A 143 -3.11 9.66 -11.83
N ALA A 144 -2.26 8.82 -11.22
CA ALA A 144 -2.72 7.61 -10.54
C ALA A 144 -3.69 7.95 -9.39
N PHE A 145 -3.36 8.94 -8.56
CA PHE A 145 -4.23 9.36 -7.47
C PHE A 145 -5.57 9.91 -7.98
N LEU A 146 -5.55 10.79 -8.99
CA LEU A 146 -6.77 11.36 -9.58
C LEU A 146 -7.63 10.29 -10.25
N GLY A 147 -7.01 9.32 -10.94
CA GLY A 147 -7.72 8.18 -11.51
C GLY A 147 -8.40 7.32 -10.44
N ALA A 148 -7.70 7.04 -9.35
CA ALA A 148 -8.22 6.27 -8.22
C ALA A 148 -9.40 6.98 -7.52
N VAL A 149 -9.26 8.28 -7.25
CA VAL A 149 -10.32 9.12 -6.65
C VAL A 149 -11.53 9.24 -7.59
N GLY A 150 -11.28 9.49 -8.88
CA GLY A 150 -12.34 9.54 -9.90
C GLY A 150 -13.13 8.24 -9.99
N ALA A 151 -12.44 7.10 -9.93
CA ALA A 151 -13.06 5.78 -9.89
C ALA A 151 -13.97 5.59 -8.67
N ALA A 152 -13.49 5.98 -7.48
CA ALA A 152 -14.26 5.88 -6.25
C ALA A 152 -15.57 6.69 -6.34
N PHE A 153 -15.50 7.93 -6.83
CA PHE A 153 -16.67 8.78 -7.02
C PHE A 153 -17.62 8.21 -8.08
N LEU A 154 -17.10 7.65 -9.17
CA LEU A 154 -17.91 7.03 -10.21
C LEU A 154 -18.67 5.82 -9.68
N VAL A 155 -17.99 4.91 -8.98
CA VAL A 155 -18.59 3.72 -8.36
C VAL A 155 -19.63 4.13 -7.31
N TYR A 156 -19.32 5.12 -6.46
CA TYR A 156 -20.26 5.64 -5.48
C TYR A 156 -21.50 6.26 -6.13
N GLY A 157 -21.32 7.06 -7.20
CA GLY A 157 -22.42 7.66 -7.96
C GLY A 157 -23.35 6.63 -8.58
N ILE A 158 -22.81 5.56 -9.17
CA ILE A 158 -23.59 4.45 -9.72
C ILE A 158 -24.33 3.70 -8.61
N ALA A 159 -23.67 3.49 -7.46
CA ALA A 159 -24.25 2.76 -6.34
C ALA A 159 -25.33 3.53 -5.55
N SER A 160 -25.44 4.85 -5.75
CA SER A 160 -26.32 5.76 -4.99
C SER A 160 -27.57 6.23 -5.75
N VAL A 161 -27.87 5.62 -6.91
CA VAL A 161 -29.02 5.99 -7.74
C VAL A 161 -30.36 5.75 -7.03
N GLY A 162 -31.23 6.76 -7.02
CA GLY A 162 -32.58 6.66 -6.43
C GLY A 162 -32.63 6.83 -4.90
N GLY A 163 -31.59 7.38 -4.28
CA GLY A 163 -31.55 7.68 -2.84
C GLY A 163 -31.42 6.45 -1.94
N ARG A 164 -31.17 5.27 -2.51
CA ARG A 164 -31.00 4.00 -1.80
C ARG A 164 -29.57 3.51 -1.96
N PHE A 165 -28.86 3.41 -0.84
CA PHE A 165 -27.51 2.86 -0.82
C PHE A 165 -27.57 1.35 -0.55
N SER A 166 -27.07 0.55 -1.50
CA SER A 166 -26.98 -0.91 -1.36
C SER A 166 -25.53 -1.35 -1.52
N MET A 167 -25.02 -2.10 -0.52
CA MET A 167 -23.69 -2.69 -0.56
C MET A 167 -23.52 -3.63 -1.76
N ALA A 168 -24.56 -4.37 -2.14
CA ALA A 168 -24.51 -5.26 -3.30
C ALA A 168 -24.32 -4.47 -4.60
N THR A 169 -24.99 -3.32 -4.74
CA THR A 169 -24.85 -2.45 -5.91
C THR A 169 -23.47 -1.81 -5.96
N LEU A 170 -22.92 -1.40 -4.80
CA LEU A 170 -21.55 -0.87 -4.71
C LEU A 170 -20.51 -1.88 -5.19
N LEU A 171 -20.63 -3.14 -4.76
CA LEU A 171 -19.73 -4.21 -5.19
C LEU A 171 -19.87 -4.49 -6.69
N LEU A 172 -21.10 -4.60 -7.20
CA LEU A 172 -21.34 -4.87 -8.62
C LEU A 172 -20.84 -3.71 -9.52
N ALA A 173 -21.06 -2.46 -9.10
CA ALA A 173 -20.55 -1.28 -9.78
C ALA A 173 -19.01 -1.25 -9.76
N GLY A 174 -18.39 -1.58 -8.61
CA GLY A 174 -16.93 -1.67 -8.48
C GLY A 174 -16.32 -2.68 -9.46
N VAL A 175 -16.91 -3.88 -9.56
CA VAL A 175 -16.48 -4.91 -10.52
C VAL A 175 -16.68 -4.45 -11.96
N ALA A 176 -17.82 -3.84 -12.29
CA ALA A 176 -18.10 -3.34 -13.63
C ALA A 176 -17.12 -2.24 -14.07
N ILE A 177 -16.87 -1.26 -13.20
CA ILE A 177 -15.90 -0.17 -13.46
C ILE A 177 -14.48 -0.72 -13.55
N SER A 178 -14.10 -1.67 -12.70
CA SER A 178 -12.79 -2.31 -12.76
C SER A 178 -12.57 -3.01 -14.10
N ALA A 179 -13.55 -3.79 -14.56
CA ALA A 179 -13.48 -4.47 -15.85
C ALA A 179 -13.39 -3.47 -17.02
N PHE A 180 -14.18 -2.39 -16.98
CA PHE A 180 -14.14 -1.34 -17.99
C PHE A 180 -12.78 -0.63 -18.04
N PHE A 181 -12.21 -0.25 -16.89
CA PHE A 181 -10.91 0.39 -16.83
C PHE A 181 -9.77 -0.55 -17.26
N SER A 182 -9.83 -1.82 -16.87
CA SER A 182 -8.86 -2.83 -17.36
C SER A 182 -8.92 -3.01 -18.88
N ALA A 183 -10.11 -2.91 -19.48
CA ALA A 183 -10.26 -2.94 -20.94
C ALA A 183 -9.62 -1.71 -21.60
N ILE A 184 -9.77 -0.53 -21.00
CA ILE A 184 -9.11 0.70 -21.49
C ILE A 184 -7.60 0.60 -21.35
N VAL A 185 -7.09 0.16 -20.20
CA VAL A 185 -5.65 -0.07 -19.98
C VAL A 185 -5.10 -1.02 -21.05
N SER A 186 -5.80 -2.12 -21.31
CA SER A 186 -5.43 -3.09 -22.35
C SER A 186 -5.43 -2.46 -23.74
N ALA A 187 -6.44 -1.64 -24.07
CA ALA A 187 -6.49 -0.92 -25.34
C ALA A 187 -5.32 0.07 -25.48
N ILE A 188 -4.98 0.80 -24.42
CA ILE A 188 -3.82 1.71 -24.41
C ILE A 188 -2.54 0.93 -24.67
N MET A 189 -2.32 -0.20 -23.98
CA MET A 189 -1.12 -1.02 -24.17
C MET A 189 -0.97 -1.53 -25.61
N ILE A 190 -2.08 -1.81 -26.31
CA ILE A 190 -2.07 -2.22 -27.72
C ILE A 190 -1.76 -1.05 -28.66
N LEU A 191 -2.25 0.15 -28.31
CA LEU A 191 -2.13 1.35 -29.16
C LEU A 191 -0.83 2.12 -28.94
N VAL A 192 -0.12 1.89 -27.84
CA VAL A 192 1.17 2.55 -27.53
C VAL A 192 2.26 2.00 -28.46
N PRO A 193 2.88 2.85 -29.30
CA PRO A 193 3.89 2.40 -30.26
C PRO A 193 5.29 2.21 -29.64
N SER A 194 5.55 2.80 -28.47
CA SER A 194 6.86 2.82 -27.84
C SER A 194 7.06 1.65 -26.86
N ASN A 195 8.08 0.83 -27.12
CA ASN A 195 8.48 -0.26 -26.23
C ASN A 195 8.92 0.22 -24.83
N GLU A 196 9.43 1.45 -24.74
CA GLU A 196 9.82 2.07 -23.47
C GLU A 196 8.61 2.36 -22.58
N ALA A 197 7.60 3.06 -23.10
CA ALA A 197 6.36 3.32 -22.36
C ALA A 197 5.62 2.04 -22.00
N LEU A 198 5.62 1.03 -22.89
CA LEU A 198 5.04 -0.28 -22.57
C LEU A 198 5.78 -0.95 -21.38
N ARG A 199 7.11 -0.88 -21.37
CA ARG A 199 7.92 -1.40 -20.26
C ARG A 199 7.67 -0.63 -18.96
N GLU A 200 7.55 0.69 -19.04
CA GLU A 200 7.21 1.54 -17.88
C GLU A 200 5.83 1.19 -17.31
N ILE A 201 4.82 1.02 -18.19
CA ILE A 201 3.47 0.55 -17.80
C ILE A 201 3.53 -0.82 -17.12
N LEU A 202 4.35 -1.76 -17.61
CA LEU A 202 4.44 -3.11 -17.06
C LEU A 202 5.15 -3.17 -15.69
N PHE A 203 6.03 -2.22 -15.38
CA PHE A 203 6.78 -2.19 -14.11
C PHE A 203 6.12 -1.38 -13.00
N TRP A 204 5.14 -0.55 -13.36
CA TRP A 204 4.35 0.24 -12.41
C TRP A 204 3.28 -0.61 -11.73
#